data_AF-H2XUJ1-F1
#
_entry.id   AF-H2XUJ1-F1
#
_cell.length_a   1.000
_cell.length_b   1.000
_cell.length_c   1.000
_cell.angle_alpha   90.00
_cell.angle_beta   90.00
_cell.angle_gamma   90.00
#
_symmetry.space_group_name_H-M   'P 1'
#
loop_
_entity.id
_entity.type
_entity.pdbx_description
1 polymer ?
#
loop_
_entity_poly.entity_id
_entity_poly.type
_entity_poly.pdbx_seq_one_letter_code
_entity_poly.pdbx_strand_id
1 'polypeptide(L)'
;MFQMCNTALYNEDSSVWSPWGQWGECSKSCGKGTQWRLRSCLKAEACSDVSTNGRICNTQSCDDDFDSDDDWETTTQPSTVAMTTPAPRWGGWVIVTNCSSSCGPGVVVLQRTCYNATYHLSENCFGVQATTENKSEPCEVEECPVWGLWSAWGECTGHCQQAFHSRSRSCATSCCDGPTMDIEECDLAECNVTKPAFNVSAVYTLVNTTLCTPGRFLTGDINADNVTDIVCVEDTGYLWSQLGLGNGSFSEVIFSERRVPQCPISLNANILLADMDGDGADDFVCHYSSHHYFQYLSLTDGKFAEVQTSFSINNYCISGLDMKILAGKLDEDSKDDFFCQYSKQPALNESVWYIQISN
;
A
#
# COMPACT_ATOMS: atom_id res chain seq x y z
N MET A 1 -21.84 -15.23 -0.39
CA MET A 1 -22.53 -14.42 0.65
C MET A 1 -21.44 -13.86 1.56
N PHE A 2 -20.92 -12.67 1.27
CA PHE A 2 -20.01 -11.98 2.18
C PHE A 2 -20.86 -11.00 3.00
N GLN A 3 -20.97 -11.30 4.29
CA GLN A 3 -21.70 -10.48 5.24
C GLN A 3 -20.83 -9.30 5.65
N MET A 4 -21.28 -8.09 5.32
CA MET A 4 -20.70 -6.86 5.82
C MET A 4 -20.74 -6.88 7.35
N CYS A 5 -19.59 -6.71 8.00
CA CYS A 5 -19.58 -6.53 9.44
C CYS A 5 -20.08 -5.12 9.75
N ASN A 6 -21.31 -5.09 10.24
CA ASN A 6 -22.02 -3.97 10.82
C ASN A 6 -21.11 -3.21 11.81
N THR A 7 -20.79 -1.94 11.53
CA THR A 7 -20.20 -1.04 12.51
C THR A 7 -21.29 -0.68 13.51
N ALA A 8 -21.27 -1.36 14.66
CA ALA A 8 -22.12 -1.00 15.79
C ALA A 8 -21.78 0.43 16.26
N LEU A 9 -22.78 1.29 16.10
CA LEU A 9 -23.02 2.57 16.77
C LEU A 9 -22.02 2.93 17.89
N TYR A 10 -21.15 3.90 17.64
CA TYR A 10 -20.51 4.66 18.72
C TYR A 10 -20.81 6.15 18.47
N ASN A 11 -21.46 6.77 19.46
CA ASN A 11 -21.90 8.16 19.46
C ASN A 11 -20.85 9.11 18.89
N GLU A 12 -21.22 9.84 17.84
CA GLU A 12 -20.66 11.18 17.63
C GLU A 12 -21.09 12.07 18.81
N ASP A 13 -20.18 12.94 19.25
CA ASP A 13 -20.29 13.86 20.39
C ASP A 13 -20.14 13.29 21.82
N SER A 14 -18.97 12.72 22.11
CA SER A 14 -18.41 12.87 23.47
C SER A 14 -16.94 13.29 23.42
N SER A 15 -16.59 14.37 24.13
CA SER A 15 -15.21 14.83 24.27
C SER A 15 -14.35 13.74 24.91
N VAL A 16 -13.52 13.05 24.13
CA VAL A 16 -12.64 11.98 24.65
C VAL A 16 -11.40 12.62 25.26
N TRP A 17 -11.45 12.87 26.57
CA TRP A 17 -10.30 13.31 27.35
C TRP A 17 -9.48 12.11 27.83
N SER A 18 -8.16 12.26 27.91
CA SER A 18 -7.31 11.34 28.65
C SER A 18 -7.68 11.36 30.14
N PRO A 19 -7.33 10.30 30.90
CA PRO A 19 -7.28 10.40 32.35
C PRO A 19 -6.40 11.58 32.78
N TRP A 20 -6.72 12.15 33.94
CA TRP A 20 -5.85 13.17 34.54
C TRP A 20 -4.49 12.58 34.87
N GLY A 21 -3.42 13.29 34.51
CA GLY A 21 -2.07 12.98 34.96
C GLY A 21 -1.93 13.11 36.48
N GLN A 22 -0.79 12.63 36.99
CA GLN A 22 -0.46 12.75 38.40
C GLN A 22 -0.34 14.23 38.82
N TRP A 23 -0.54 14.50 40.11
CA TRP A 23 -0.30 15.81 40.67
C TRP A 23 1.20 16.11 40.64
N GLY A 24 1.58 17.29 40.14
CA GLY A 24 2.93 17.80 40.26
C GLY A 24 3.29 18.13 41.71
N GLU A 25 4.57 18.37 41.97
CA GLU A 25 5.03 18.72 43.31
C GLU A 25 4.41 20.03 43.82
N CYS A 26 4.24 20.09 45.15
CA CYS A 26 3.68 21.26 45.79
C CYS A 26 4.67 22.43 45.76
N SER A 27 4.20 23.63 45.41
CA SER A 27 5.05 24.82 45.30
C SER A 27 5.71 25.24 46.62
N LYS A 28 5.27 24.72 47.76
CA LYS A 28 5.89 24.92 49.07
C LYS A 28 5.84 23.62 49.87
N SER A 29 6.85 23.38 50.69
CA SER A 29 6.87 22.26 51.65
C SER A 29 6.05 22.53 52.93
N CYS A 30 5.73 23.80 53.25
CA CYS A 30 4.83 24.25 54.32
C CYS A 30 4.23 25.63 53.97
N GLY A 31 3.22 26.10 54.70
CA GLY A 31 2.69 27.46 54.57
C GLY A 31 1.81 27.69 53.32
N LYS A 32 0.97 26.70 52.97
CA LYS A 32 0.01 26.71 51.84
C LYS A 32 0.68 26.91 50.48
N GLY A 33 1.13 25.81 49.86
CA GLY A 33 1.56 25.77 48.46
C GLY A 33 0.42 25.42 47.50
N THR A 34 0.73 25.38 46.20
CA THR A 34 -0.22 25.01 45.14
C THR A 34 0.41 23.94 44.26
N GLN A 35 -0.39 22.94 43.87
CA GLN A 35 0.00 21.88 42.94
C GLN A 35 -1.02 21.75 41.81
N TRP A 36 -0.57 21.27 40.65
CA TRP A 36 -1.35 21.23 39.42
C TRP A 36 -1.22 19.87 38.73
N ARG A 37 -2.23 19.50 37.94
CA ARG A 37 -2.21 18.34 37.05
C ARG A 37 -2.82 18.70 35.70
N LEU A 38 -2.47 17.93 34.67
CA LEU A 38 -2.91 18.12 33.29
C LEU A 38 -3.64 16.90 32.74
N ARG A 39 -4.49 17.10 31.72
CA ARG A 39 -5.05 16.04 30.88
C ARG A 39 -5.04 16.48 29.41
N SER A 40 -4.99 15.54 28.48
CA SER A 40 -4.94 15.82 27.05
C SER A 40 -6.25 15.44 26.38
N CYS A 41 -6.64 16.21 25.37
CA CYS A 41 -7.76 15.82 24.51
C CYS A 41 -7.27 14.78 23.50
N LEU A 42 -7.92 13.62 23.44
CA LEU A 42 -7.54 12.54 22.52
C LEU A 42 -8.08 12.76 21.11
N LYS A 43 -8.96 13.77 20.91
CA LYS A 43 -9.46 14.19 19.60
C LYS A 43 -9.53 15.72 19.53
N ALA A 44 -8.48 16.35 19.00
CA ALA A 44 -8.20 17.79 19.14
C ALA A 44 -9.36 18.73 18.72
N GLU A 45 -10.25 18.28 17.84
CA GLU A 45 -11.36 19.07 17.30
C GLU A 45 -12.64 19.05 18.16
N ALA A 46 -12.69 18.21 19.22
CA ALA A 46 -13.92 17.96 20.01
C ALA A 46 -13.86 18.44 21.48
N CYS A 47 -12.78 19.11 21.92
CA CYS A 47 -12.62 19.55 23.32
C CYS A 47 -12.64 21.07 23.46
N SER A 48 -13.63 21.62 24.16
CA SER A 48 -13.76 23.06 24.44
C SER A 48 -13.31 23.49 25.86
N ASP A 49 -12.98 22.55 26.74
CA ASP A 49 -12.64 22.80 28.16
C ASP A 49 -11.14 22.92 28.46
N VAL A 50 -10.81 23.48 29.63
CA VAL A 50 -9.43 23.71 30.12
C VAL A 50 -8.73 22.40 30.50
N SER A 51 -7.51 22.19 29.99
CA SER A 51 -6.67 20.99 30.18
C SER A 51 -5.90 20.94 31.50
N THR A 52 -6.16 21.88 32.41
CA THR A 52 -5.40 22.07 33.66
C THR A 52 -6.30 22.13 34.89
N ASN A 53 -5.83 21.59 36.01
CA ASN A 53 -6.55 21.60 37.28
C ASN A 53 -5.57 21.81 38.46
N GLY A 54 -5.91 22.73 39.36
CA GLY A 54 -5.07 23.14 40.49
C GLY A 54 -5.72 22.96 41.85
N ARG A 55 -4.90 22.70 42.88
CA ARG A 55 -5.34 22.66 44.27
C ARG A 55 -4.26 23.18 45.24
N ILE A 56 -4.71 23.63 46.41
CA ILE A 56 -3.83 23.98 47.53
C ILE A 56 -3.26 22.68 48.13
N CYS A 57 -2.00 22.73 48.54
CA CYS A 57 -1.26 21.64 49.17
C CYS A 57 -0.38 22.18 50.30
N ASN A 58 0.09 21.30 51.17
CA ASN A 58 1.00 21.61 52.27
C ASN A 58 0.55 22.80 53.12
N THR A 59 -0.65 22.68 53.70
CA THR A 59 -1.31 23.72 54.50
C THR A 59 -0.81 23.83 55.94
N GLN A 60 0.10 22.96 56.36
CA GLN A 60 0.75 23.04 57.67
C GLN A 60 1.51 24.36 57.83
N SER A 61 1.44 24.96 59.01
CA SER A 61 2.27 26.12 59.35
C SER A 61 3.75 25.73 59.30
N CYS A 62 4.60 26.66 58.91
CA CYS A 62 6.04 26.50 59.10
C CYS A 62 6.32 26.90 60.56
N ASP A 63 6.92 26.01 61.36
CA ASP A 63 7.25 26.31 62.76
C ASP A 63 8.48 27.23 62.79
N ASP A 64 8.28 28.49 63.20
CA ASP A 64 9.35 29.42 63.52
C ASP A 64 9.49 29.45 65.06
N ASP A 65 10.53 28.82 65.60
CA ASP A 65 10.90 28.98 67.01
C ASP A 65 12.43 28.99 67.14
N PHE A 66 13.01 30.18 67.31
CA PHE A 66 14.26 30.40 68.05
C PHE A 66 14.45 31.92 68.30
N ASP A 67 14.33 32.33 69.56
CA ASP A 67 14.51 33.70 70.07
C ASP A 67 15.71 33.76 71.04
N SER A 68 16.58 34.77 70.88
CA SER A 68 17.29 35.58 71.90
C SER A 68 18.72 36.06 71.51
N ASP A 69 18.86 37.39 71.48
CA ASP A 69 20.00 38.27 71.85
C ASP A 69 21.47 37.91 71.47
N ASP A 70 22.08 38.72 70.60
CA ASP A 70 23.30 39.49 70.91
C ASP A 70 23.54 40.64 69.88
N ASP A 71 24.13 41.72 70.37
CA ASP A 71 24.31 43.06 69.80
C ASP A 71 25.60 43.18 68.96
N TRP A 72 25.52 43.73 67.72
CA TRP A 72 26.57 44.62 67.19
C TRP A 72 26.08 45.47 66.01
N GLU A 73 26.39 46.76 66.14
CA GLU A 73 26.04 47.95 65.38
C GLU A 73 26.14 47.96 63.82
N THR A 74 25.10 48.59 63.26
CA THR A 74 25.01 49.49 62.07
C THR A 74 25.89 49.30 60.84
N THR A 75 25.24 49.06 59.68
CA THR A 75 25.48 49.86 58.46
C THR A 75 24.18 49.99 57.64
N THR A 76 23.88 51.22 57.26
CA THR A 76 22.68 51.69 56.57
C THR A 76 22.73 51.53 55.04
N GLN A 77 21.61 51.09 54.44
CA GLN A 77 21.09 51.28 53.05
C GLN A 77 21.65 50.40 51.90
N PRO A 78 20.88 50.15 50.80
CA PRO A 78 19.43 50.24 50.60
C PRO A 78 18.78 48.96 50.01
N SER A 79 17.45 48.94 50.09
CA SER A 79 16.55 48.01 49.43
C SER A 79 16.82 47.85 47.93
N THR A 80 17.20 46.64 47.51
CA THR A 80 16.83 46.14 46.18
C THR A 80 16.12 44.80 46.38
N VAL A 81 14.80 44.85 46.53
CA VAL A 81 13.97 43.67 46.29
C VAL A 81 14.04 43.43 44.79
N ALA A 82 15.07 42.70 44.35
CA ALA A 82 15.03 42.05 43.06
C ALA A 82 13.83 41.10 43.10
N MET A 83 12.77 41.44 42.38
CA MET A 83 11.77 40.46 41.98
C MET A 83 12.52 39.43 41.12
N THR A 84 13.06 38.40 41.75
CA THR A 84 13.61 37.25 41.05
C THR A 84 12.44 36.58 40.35
N THR A 85 12.28 36.84 39.06
CA THR A 85 11.36 36.08 38.24
C THR A 85 11.75 34.60 38.36
N PRO A 86 10.81 33.70 38.68
CA PRO A 86 11.12 32.29 38.77
C PRO A 86 11.81 31.82 37.50
N ALA A 87 12.90 31.06 37.64
CA ALA A 87 13.61 30.52 36.51
C ALA A 87 12.67 29.65 35.63
N PRO A 88 12.84 29.67 34.30
CA PRO A 88 12.10 28.80 33.40
C PRO A 88 12.33 27.32 33.75
N ARG A 89 11.25 26.54 33.69
CA ARG A 89 11.21 25.14 34.11
C ARG A 89 10.59 24.24 33.04
N TRP A 90 11.09 23.01 33.00
CA TRP A 90 10.52 21.96 32.17
C TRP A 90 9.10 21.59 32.65
N GLY A 91 8.20 21.44 31.69
CA GLY A 91 6.91 20.78 31.90
C GLY A 91 7.06 19.27 32.09
N GLY A 92 5.93 18.61 32.35
CA GLY A 92 5.88 17.15 32.40
C GLY A 92 6.15 16.51 31.03
N TRP A 93 6.62 15.26 31.06
CA TRP A 93 6.73 14.43 29.86
C TRP A 93 5.34 13.97 29.39
N VAL A 94 5.09 14.06 28.09
CA VAL A 94 3.83 13.63 27.45
C VAL A 94 4.15 12.72 26.28
N ILE A 95 3.44 11.60 26.15
CA ILE A 95 3.58 10.70 25.00
C ILE A 95 3.04 11.41 23.75
N VAL A 96 3.87 11.55 22.72
CA VAL A 96 3.53 12.24 21.46
C VAL A 96 3.43 11.30 20.26
N THR A 97 3.74 10.02 20.43
CA THR A 97 3.68 8.99 19.38
C THR A 97 2.94 7.76 19.90
N ASN A 98 2.33 7.00 18.98
CA ASN A 98 1.88 5.65 19.29
C ASN A 98 3.08 4.71 19.50
N CYS A 99 2.83 3.53 20.08
CA CYS A 99 3.87 2.50 20.18
C CYS A 99 4.42 2.19 18.78
N SER A 100 5.74 2.12 18.62
CA SER A 100 6.39 1.84 17.34
C SER A 100 6.03 0.48 16.75
N SER A 101 5.54 -0.43 17.59
CA SER A 101 5.14 -1.78 17.25
C SER A 101 3.61 -1.90 17.32
N SER A 102 3.00 -2.58 16.35
CA SER A 102 1.57 -2.87 16.29
C SER A 102 1.13 -4.00 17.23
N CYS A 103 2.08 -4.83 17.70
CA CYS A 103 1.94 -5.89 18.70
C CYS A 103 3.29 -6.13 19.40
N GLY A 104 3.32 -6.69 20.61
CA GLY A 104 4.55 -7.00 21.34
C GLY A 104 5.37 -5.78 21.80
N PRO A 105 6.69 -5.94 22.07
CA PRO A 105 7.54 -4.86 22.58
C PRO A 105 7.81 -3.79 21.52
N GLY A 106 7.74 -2.53 21.92
CA GLY A 106 8.02 -1.37 21.08
C GLY A 106 8.56 -0.19 21.89
N VAL A 107 8.61 0.98 21.25
CA VAL A 107 9.07 2.22 21.87
C VAL A 107 8.07 3.34 21.60
N VAL A 108 7.76 4.13 22.63
CA VAL A 108 7.05 5.41 22.52
C VAL A 108 8.02 6.57 22.71
N VAL A 109 7.76 7.67 22.02
CA VAL A 109 8.45 8.95 22.20
C VAL A 109 7.60 9.86 23.09
N LEU A 110 8.21 10.31 24.19
CA LEU A 110 7.69 11.34 25.08
C LEU A 110 8.37 12.68 24.75
N GLN A 111 7.62 13.76 24.84
CA GLN A 111 8.11 15.13 24.68
C GLN A 111 7.73 15.98 25.90
N ARG A 112 8.65 16.85 26.33
CA ARG A 112 8.39 17.90 27.33
C ARG A 112 8.67 19.27 26.75
N THR A 113 8.00 20.30 27.26
CA THR A 113 8.11 21.69 26.79
C THR A 113 8.59 22.60 27.91
N CYS A 114 9.44 23.56 27.59
CA CYS A 114 10.00 24.53 28.52
C CYS A 114 9.09 25.76 28.67
N TYR A 115 8.79 26.16 29.91
CA TYR A 115 7.93 27.31 30.23
C TYR A 115 8.59 28.26 31.23
N ASN A 116 8.35 29.57 31.07
CA ASN A 116 8.75 30.58 32.04
C ASN A 116 7.76 30.70 33.23
N ALA A 117 8.05 31.60 34.17
CA ALA A 117 7.21 31.86 35.35
C ALA A 117 5.76 32.28 35.04
N THR A 118 5.51 32.79 33.84
CA THR A 118 4.19 33.23 33.35
C THR A 118 3.58 32.27 32.33
N TYR A 119 4.08 31.03 32.24
CA TYR A 119 3.61 29.97 31.34
C TYR A 119 3.72 30.26 29.83
N HIS A 120 4.60 31.18 29.44
CA HIS A 120 4.99 31.34 28.05
C HIS A 120 6.16 30.42 27.70
N LEU A 121 6.26 30.04 26.42
CA LEU A 121 7.36 29.26 25.89
C LEU A 121 8.70 29.94 26.19
N SER A 122 9.68 29.16 26.62
CA SER A 122 11.04 29.62 26.88
C SER A 122 12.04 28.72 26.17
N GLU A 123 13.09 29.32 25.60
CA GLU A 123 14.13 28.61 24.85
C GLU A 123 15.32 28.20 25.73
N ASN A 124 15.29 28.53 27.02
CA ASN A 124 16.40 28.29 27.93
C ASN A 124 15.89 27.75 29.26
N CYS A 125 15.88 26.42 29.41
CA CYS A 125 15.52 25.76 30.67
C CYS A 125 16.77 25.17 31.32
N PHE A 126 17.13 25.65 32.51
CA PHE A 126 18.26 25.11 33.30
C PHE A 126 19.57 24.95 32.50
N GLY A 127 19.90 25.91 31.62
CA GLY A 127 21.13 25.90 30.83
C GLY A 127 21.08 25.08 29.54
N VAL A 128 19.94 24.46 29.22
CA VAL A 128 19.69 23.81 27.93
C VAL A 128 18.99 24.80 27.01
N GLN A 129 19.64 25.13 25.88
CA GLN A 129 19.06 25.97 24.82
C GLN A 129 18.07 25.17 23.96
N ALA A 130 16.95 24.75 24.56
CA ALA A 130 15.91 24.02 23.86
C ALA A 130 14.52 24.34 24.42
N THR A 131 13.56 24.55 23.52
CA THR A 131 12.14 24.79 23.85
C THR A 131 11.40 23.48 24.11
N THR A 132 11.88 22.38 23.53
CA THR A 132 11.32 21.03 23.70
C THR A 132 12.44 20.00 23.85
N GLU A 133 12.13 18.89 24.49
CA GLU A 133 13.05 17.75 24.64
C GLU A 133 12.28 16.45 24.48
N ASN A 134 12.92 15.47 23.81
CA ASN A 134 12.35 14.16 23.53
C ASN A 134 13.07 13.06 24.31
N LYS A 135 12.32 12.05 24.75
CA LYS A 135 12.82 10.84 25.39
C LYS A 135 12.06 9.63 24.85
N SER A 136 12.77 8.52 24.63
CA SER A 136 12.16 7.24 24.31
C SER A 136 11.96 6.37 25.55
N GLU A 137 10.82 5.69 25.63
CA GLU A 137 10.52 4.68 26.67
C GLU A 137 9.89 3.42 26.03
N PRO A 138 10.13 2.22 26.59
CA PRO A 138 9.54 1.00 26.08
C PRO A 138 8.02 0.95 26.28
N CYS A 139 7.32 0.36 25.32
CA CYS A 139 5.89 0.02 25.38
C CYS A 139 5.71 -1.46 25.06
N GLU A 140 4.59 -2.03 25.51
CA GLU A 140 4.19 -3.41 25.22
C GLU A 140 2.73 -3.41 24.76
N VAL A 141 2.49 -3.96 23.57
CA VAL A 141 1.17 -4.17 22.97
C VAL A 141 0.84 -5.67 23.04
N GLU A 142 -0.44 -6.04 22.97
CA GLU A 142 -0.87 -7.45 23.06
C GLU A 142 -0.04 -8.41 22.18
N GLU A 143 0.06 -9.67 22.63
CA GLU A 143 0.94 -10.68 22.04
C GLU A 143 0.74 -10.79 20.52
N CYS A 144 1.86 -10.78 19.79
CA CYS A 144 1.82 -10.82 18.34
C CYS A 144 1.24 -12.13 17.82
N PRO A 145 0.38 -12.06 16.78
CA PRO A 145 0.03 -13.19 15.93
C PRO A 145 1.26 -14.01 15.54
N VAL A 146 1.29 -15.26 15.98
CA VAL A 146 2.36 -16.17 15.62
C VAL A 146 2.07 -16.74 14.23
N TRP A 147 3.06 -16.66 13.35
CA TRP A 147 3.05 -17.42 12.11
C TRP A 147 2.85 -18.90 12.42
N GLY A 148 1.99 -19.56 11.66
CA GLY A 148 1.97 -21.01 11.60
C GLY A 148 3.30 -21.55 11.07
N LEU A 149 3.52 -22.85 11.24
CA LEU A 149 4.69 -23.52 10.66
C LEU A 149 4.67 -23.38 9.14
N TRP A 150 5.86 -23.22 8.56
CA TRP A 150 6.04 -23.39 7.13
C TRP A 150 5.67 -24.81 6.72
N SER A 151 5.07 -24.94 5.54
CA SER A 151 4.96 -26.23 4.86
C SER A 151 6.36 -26.79 4.58
N ALA A 152 6.41 -28.08 4.25
CA ALA A 152 7.57 -28.62 3.55
C ALA A 152 7.79 -27.84 2.24
N TRP A 153 9.03 -27.80 1.77
CA TRP A 153 9.34 -27.33 0.42
C TRP A 153 8.65 -28.23 -0.61
N GLY A 154 8.07 -27.62 -1.64
CA GLY A 154 7.58 -28.33 -2.81
C GLY A 154 8.72 -28.94 -3.62
N GLU A 155 8.35 -29.75 -4.62
CA GLU A 155 9.32 -30.24 -5.60
C GLU A 155 9.84 -29.09 -6.48
N CYS A 156 11.04 -29.24 -7.02
CA CYS A 156 11.61 -28.25 -7.94
C CYS A 156 10.79 -28.15 -9.23
N THR A 157 10.54 -26.93 -9.70
CA THR A 157 9.80 -26.66 -10.96
C THR A 157 10.47 -27.22 -12.21
N GLY A 158 11.77 -27.53 -12.13
CA GLY A 158 12.58 -28.01 -13.24
C GLY A 158 13.47 -29.18 -12.83
N HIS A 159 13.96 -29.90 -13.83
CA HIS A 159 14.79 -31.09 -13.64
C HIS A 159 16.30 -30.78 -13.72
N CYS A 160 16.69 -29.61 -14.22
CA CYS A 160 18.06 -29.10 -14.22
C CYS A 160 18.05 -27.58 -14.53
N GLN A 161 19.03 -26.82 -13.99
CA GLN A 161 19.21 -25.34 -14.04
C GLN A 161 17.98 -24.45 -13.69
N GLN A 162 18.22 -23.36 -12.95
CA GLN A 162 17.24 -22.28 -12.68
C GLN A 162 15.83 -22.77 -12.29
N ALA A 163 15.77 -23.86 -11.54
CA ALA A 163 14.54 -24.35 -10.96
C ALA A 163 14.35 -23.72 -9.59
N PHE A 164 13.10 -23.56 -9.20
CA PHE A 164 12.73 -23.00 -7.90
C PHE A 164 11.86 -24.02 -7.17
N HIS A 165 11.98 -24.06 -5.86
CA HIS A 165 10.97 -24.66 -5.00
C HIS A 165 10.32 -23.57 -4.14
N SER A 166 9.09 -23.82 -3.72
CA SER A 166 8.35 -22.88 -2.89
C SER A 166 7.74 -23.58 -1.69
N ARG A 167 7.51 -22.80 -0.63
CA ARG A 167 6.77 -23.22 0.56
C ARG A 167 5.85 -22.11 1.01
N SER A 168 4.81 -22.47 1.75
CA SER A 168 3.80 -21.52 2.23
C SER A 168 3.56 -21.66 3.73
N ARG A 169 3.06 -20.59 4.34
CA ARG A 169 2.60 -20.57 5.73
C ARG A 169 1.36 -19.72 5.87
N SER A 170 0.56 -20.02 6.88
CA SER A 170 -0.64 -19.25 7.24
C SER A 170 -0.47 -18.60 8.61
N CYS A 171 -0.97 -17.37 8.75
CA CYS A 171 -1.08 -16.74 10.06
C CYS A 171 -2.20 -17.42 10.86
N ALA A 172 -1.96 -17.76 12.13
CA ALA A 172 -2.99 -18.35 12.99
C ALA A 172 -4.09 -17.35 13.39
N THR A 173 -3.80 -16.06 13.24
CA THR A 173 -4.71 -14.93 13.46
C THR A 173 -4.78 -14.09 12.18
N SER A 174 -5.68 -13.09 12.12
CA SER A 174 -5.98 -12.37 10.88
C SER A 174 -4.93 -11.33 10.44
N CYS A 175 -3.81 -11.17 11.16
CA CYS A 175 -2.85 -10.08 10.89
C CYS A 175 -1.41 -10.47 11.28
N CYS A 176 -0.60 -11.01 10.35
CA CYS A 176 0.83 -11.21 10.54
C CYS A 176 1.62 -10.37 9.53
N ASP A 177 2.66 -9.67 9.98
CA ASP A 177 3.60 -8.99 9.10
C ASP A 177 4.64 -9.98 8.53
N GLY A 178 4.84 -9.94 7.22
CA GLY A 178 5.79 -10.77 6.48
C GLY A 178 5.14 -11.62 5.37
N PRO A 179 5.96 -12.32 4.55
CA PRO A 179 5.45 -13.05 3.40
C PRO A 179 4.77 -14.37 3.79
N THR A 180 3.71 -14.71 3.07
CA THR A 180 2.97 -15.99 3.16
C THR A 180 3.58 -17.10 2.31
N MET A 181 4.48 -16.73 1.39
CA MET A 181 5.17 -17.63 0.48
C MET A 181 6.67 -17.32 0.48
N ASP A 182 7.48 -18.37 0.38
CA ASP A 182 8.93 -18.29 0.28
C ASP A 182 9.37 -19.10 -0.94
N ILE A 183 10.35 -18.59 -1.68
CA ILE A 183 10.83 -19.16 -2.94
C ILE A 183 12.35 -19.19 -2.88
N GLU A 184 12.93 -20.35 -3.21
CA GLU A 184 14.37 -20.55 -3.21
C GLU A 184 14.80 -21.32 -4.47
N GLU A 185 16.02 -21.04 -4.93
CA GLU A 185 16.62 -21.73 -6.06
C GLU A 185 17.01 -23.15 -5.66
N CYS A 186 16.71 -24.12 -6.52
CA CYS A 186 17.15 -25.48 -6.33
C CYS A 186 18.61 -25.66 -6.77
N ASP A 187 19.42 -26.30 -5.94
CA ASP A 187 20.78 -26.72 -6.25
C ASP A 187 20.79 -27.93 -7.20
N LEU A 188 20.43 -27.70 -8.47
CA LEU A 188 20.43 -28.71 -9.52
C LEU A 188 21.70 -28.67 -10.37
N ALA A 189 22.12 -29.83 -10.87
CA ALA A 189 23.24 -29.95 -11.81
C ALA A 189 22.96 -29.17 -13.11
N GLU A 190 24.03 -28.73 -13.77
CA GLU A 190 23.93 -28.08 -15.08
C GLU A 190 23.26 -29.01 -16.09
N CYS A 191 22.26 -28.49 -16.80
CA CYS A 191 21.66 -29.22 -17.90
C CYS A 191 22.67 -29.31 -19.04
N ASN A 192 22.95 -30.51 -19.53
CA ASN A 192 23.65 -30.69 -20.79
C ASN A 192 22.67 -30.59 -21.99
N VAL A 193 21.77 -29.61 -21.97
CA VAL A 193 20.99 -29.25 -23.16
C VAL A 193 21.76 -28.19 -23.91
N THR A 194 22.29 -28.57 -25.07
CA THR A 194 22.48 -27.62 -26.16
C THR A 194 21.10 -27.05 -26.49
N LYS A 195 20.74 -25.93 -25.86
CA LYS A 195 19.54 -25.18 -26.22
C LYS A 195 19.65 -24.90 -27.72
N PRO A 196 18.75 -25.39 -28.59
CA PRO A 196 18.81 -25.03 -29.99
C PRO A 196 18.75 -23.51 -30.04
N ALA A 197 19.81 -22.90 -30.58
CA ALA A 197 19.75 -21.49 -30.91
C ALA A 197 18.55 -21.30 -31.83
N PHE A 198 17.78 -20.23 -31.61
CA PHE A 198 16.77 -19.80 -32.56
C PHE A 198 17.51 -19.42 -33.86
N ASN A 199 17.67 -20.41 -34.74
CA ASN A 199 18.32 -20.26 -36.03
C ASN A 199 17.23 -19.85 -37.00
N VAL A 200 17.28 -18.58 -37.43
CA VAL A 200 16.42 -18.08 -38.51
C VAL A 200 16.80 -18.85 -39.78
N SER A 201 15.99 -19.86 -40.12
CA SER A 201 16.19 -20.75 -41.27
C SER A 201 15.78 -20.09 -42.58
N ALA A 202 14.83 -19.17 -42.54
CA ALA A 202 14.39 -18.34 -43.66
C ALA A 202 13.70 -17.07 -43.15
N VAL A 203 13.80 -15.98 -43.91
CA VAL A 203 13.02 -14.75 -43.72
C VAL A 203 12.07 -14.63 -44.91
N TYR A 204 10.77 -14.74 -44.65
CA TYR A 204 9.74 -14.55 -45.66
C TYR A 204 9.21 -13.13 -45.55
N THR A 205 9.24 -12.36 -46.64
CA THR A 205 8.64 -11.03 -46.70
C THR A 205 7.15 -11.18 -46.95
N LEU A 206 6.32 -10.80 -45.97
CA LEU A 206 4.88 -10.62 -46.19
C LEU A 206 4.66 -9.54 -47.25
N VAL A 207 3.97 -9.90 -48.32
CA VAL A 207 3.63 -8.97 -49.40
C VAL A 207 2.51 -8.08 -48.90
N ASN A 208 2.79 -6.77 -48.81
CA ASN A 208 1.85 -5.66 -48.61
C ASN A 208 1.52 -5.22 -47.17
N THR A 209 2.54 -4.89 -46.38
CA THR A 209 2.42 -4.23 -45.05
C THR A 209 1.71 -2.87 -45.07
N THR A 210 1.40 -2.31 -46.25
CA THR A 210 0.64 -1.05 -46.37
C THR A 210 -0.83 -1.18 -46.00
N LEU A 211 -1.36 -2.41 -45.92
CA LEU A 211 -2.77 -2.68 -45.59
C LEU A 211 -3.10 -2.49 -44.10
N CYS A 212 -2.11 -2.34 -43.20
CA CYS A 212 -2.33 -2.14 -41.76
C CYS A 212 -1.80 -0.79 -41.26
N THR A 213 -1.80 0.23 -42.13
CA THR A 213 -1.28 1.55 -41.78
C THR A 213 -2.31 2.65 -42.10
N PRO A 214 -2.83 3.38 -41.10
CA PRO A 214 -2.60 3.23 -39.65
C PRO A 214 -3.41 2.07 -39.05
N GLY A 215 -2.78 1.29 -38.19
CA GLY A 215 -3.35 0.10 -37.57
C GLY A 215 -2.34 -0.63 -36.69
N ARG A 216 -2.75 -1.76 -36.12
CA ARG A 216 -1.90 -2.63 -35.28
C ARG A 216 -2.07 -4.09 -35.67
N PHE A 217 -0.95 -4.81 -35.61
CA PHE A 217 -0.89 -6.25 -35.82
C PHE A 217 -1.00 -7.01 -34.50
N LEU A 218 -1.68 -8.15 -34.56
CA LEU A 218 -1.77 -9.17 -33.52
C LEU A 218 -1.41 -10.52 -34.14
N THR A 219 -0.93 -11.43 -33.30
CA THR A 219 -0.61 -12.81 -33.67
C THR A 219 -1.25 -13.74 -32.67
N GLY A 220 -1.88 -14.80 -33.15
CA GLY A 220 -2.63 -15.78 -32.35
C GLY A 220 -3.14 -16.89 -33.26
N ASP A 221 -3.56 -18.02 -32.71
CA ASP A 221 -4.15 -19.14 -33.45
C ASP A 221 -5.67 -18.94 -33.53
N ILE A 222 -6.14 -18.21 -34.53
CA ILE A 222 -7.56 -17.80 -34.61
C ILE A 222 -8.42 -18.89 -35.27
N ASN A 223 -7.84 -19.98 -35.76
CA ASN A 223 -8.59 -21.08 -36.39
C ASN A 223 -8.42 -22.43 -35.68
N ALA A 224 -7.74 -22.46 -34.54
CA ALA A 224 -7.47 -23.63 -33.72
C ALA A 224 -6.70 -24.74 -34.46
N ASP A 225 -5.79 -24.36 -35.39
CA ASP A 225 -4.97 -25.32 -36.13
C ASP A 225 -3.56 -25.53 -35.54
N ASN A 226 -3.28 -24.90 -34.39
CA ASN A 226 -1.99 -24.81 -33.70
C ASN A 226 -0.90 -24.09 -34.49
N VAL A 227 -1.28 -23.29 -35.49
CA VAL A 227 -0.38 -22.40 -36.23
C VAL A 227 -0.75 -20.96 -35.91
N THR A 228 0.26 -20.15 -35.62
CA THR A 228 0.05 -18.72 -35.40
C THR A 228 -0.38 -18.01 -36.68
N ASP A 229 -1.52 -17.33 -36.60
CA ASP A 229 -2.10 -16.48 -37.62
C ASP A 229 -1.74 -15.00 -37.40
N ILE A 230 -2.11 -14.17 -38.37
CA ILE A 230 -1.97 -12.71 -38.27
C ILE A 230 -3.36 -12.07 -38.34
N VAL A 231 -3.60 -11.13 -37.44
CA VAL A 231 -4.75 -10.22 -37.48
C VAL A 231 -4.25 -8.79 -37.54
N CYS A 232 -4.78 -8.00 -38.46
CA CYS A 232 -4.63 -6.55 -38.44
C CYS A 232 -5.93 -5.91 -37.98
N VAL A 233 -5.80 -4.89 -37.14
CA VAL A 233 -6.88 -3.97 -36.79
C VAL A 233 -6.50 -2.58 -37.24
N GLU A 234 -7.20 -2.06 -38.23
CA GLU A 234 -7.03 -0.68 -38.70
C GLU A 234 -7.56 0.31 -37.66
N ASP A 235 -7.06 1.56 -37.67
CA ASP A 235 -7.56 2.64 -36.81
C ASP A 235 -9.05 2.93 -37.03
N THR A 236 -9.56 2.56 -38.20
CA THR A 236 -10.98 2.72 -38.56
C THR A 236 -11.86 1.60 -37.98
N GLY A 237 -11.26 0.60 -37.34
CA GLY A 237 -11.94 -0.55 -36.74
C GLY A 237 -12.27 -1.67 -37.73
N TYR A 238 -11.73 -1.66 -38.96
CA TYR A 238 -11.79 -2.84 -39.82
C TYR A 238 -10.74 -3.86 -39.40
N LEU A 239 -11.10 -5.14 -39.51
CA LEU A 239 -10.17 -6.24 -39.34
C LEU A 239 -9.99 -6.99 -40.64
N TRP A 240 -8.79 -7.52 -40.80
CA TRP A 240 -8.51 -8.57 -41.75
C TRP A 240 -7.49 -9.52 -41.13
N SER A 241 -7.50 -10.76 -41.61
CA SER A 241 -6.62 -11.81 -41.12
C SER A 241 -5.91 -12.52 -42.27
N GLN A 242 -4.83 -13.22 -41.93
CA GLN A 242 -4.20 -14.21 -42.78
C GLN A 242 -3.86 -15.42 -41.92
N LEU A 243 -4.32 -16.59 -42.37
CA LEU A 243 -4.11 -17.85 -41.66
C LEU A 243 -2.71 -18.38 -41.94
N GLY A 244 -2.01 -18.81 -40.90
CA GLY A 244 -0.70 -19.45 -40.99
C GLY A 244 -0.79 -20.81 -41.67
N LEU A 245 0.19 -21.13 -42.51
CA LEU A 245 0.24 -22.42 -43.22
C LEU A 245 1.28 -23.38 -42.63
N GLY A 246 1.86 -23.05 -41.47
CA GLY A 246 2.83 -23.87 -40.73
C GLY A 246 4.24 -23.92 -41.33
N ASN A 247 4.45 -23.30 -42.50
CA ASN A 247 5.73 -23.27 -43.23
C ASN A 247 6.36 -21.87 -43.27
N GLY A 248 5.87 -20.93 -42.47
CA GLY A 248 6.27 -19.52 -42.48
C GLY A 248 5.59 -18.65 -43.54
N SER A 249 4.66 -19.22 -44.33
CA SER A 249 3.77 -18.47 -45.22
C SER A 249 2.34 -18.42 -44.67
N PHE A 250 1.53 -17.54 -45.26
CA PHE A 250 0.17 -17.26 -44.84
C PHE A 250 -0.80 -17.34 -46.02
N SER A 251 -2.09 -17.49 -45.72
CA SER A 251 -3.17 -17.47 -46.69
C SER A 251 -3.28 -16.12 -47.41
N GLU A 252 -4.14 -16.07 -48.43
CA GLU A 252 -4.68 -14.81 -48.95
C GLU A 252 -5.38 -14.02 -47.84
N VAL A 253 -5.50 -12.70 -48.02
CA VAL A 253 -6.12 -11.80 -47.04
C VAL A 253 -7.62 -12.09 -46.92
N ILE A 254 -8.07 -12.34 -45.70
CA ILE A 254 -9.46 -12.55 -45.35
C ILE A 254 -9.98 -11.26 -44.70
N PHE A 255 -10.81 -10.52 -45.43
CA PHE A 255 -11.42 -9.30 -44.90
C PHE A 255 -12.61 -9.64 -44.02
N SER A 256 -12.66 -9.05 -42.83
CA SER A 256 -13.89 -9.01 -42.05
C SER A 256 -14.88 -8.08 -42.76
N GLU A 257 -16.10 -8.56 -42.97
CA GLU A 257 -17.18 -7.75 -43.57
C GLU A 257 -17.69 -6.66 -42.62
N ARG A 258 -17.28 -6.71 -41.34
CA ARG A 258 -17.82 -5.86 -40.28
C ARG A 258 -16.70 -5.18 -39.49
N ARG A 259 -16.96 -3.94 -39.07
CA ARG A 259 -16.09 -3.18 -38.17
C ARG A 259 -16.31 -3.60 -36.72
N VAL A 260 -15.32 -3.31 -35.88
CA VAL A 260 -15.40 -3.33 -34.41
C VAL A 260 -15.55 -1.91 -33.86
N PRO A 261 -16.74 -1.28 -33.95
CA PRO A 261 -16.93 0.12 -33.59
C PRO A 261 -16.70 0.41 -32.11
N GLN A 262 -16.75 -0.61 -31.25
CA GLN A 262 -16.53 -0.51 -29.81
C GLN A 262 -15.04 -0.39 -29.44
N CYS A 263 -14.15 -0.42 -30.43
CA CYS A 263 -12.69 -0.45 -30.25
C CYS A 263 -12.01 0.75 -30.90
N PRO A 264 -11.91 1.89 -30.20
CA PRO A 264 -11.24 3.08 -30.73
C PRO A 264 -9.73 2.91 -30.65
N ILE A 265 -9.15 2.21 -31.63
CA ILE A 265 -7.72 1.94 -31.76
C ILE A 265 -6.90 3.24 -31.78
N SER A 266 -7.41 4.26 -32.48
CA SER A 266 -6.81 5.60 -32.56
C SER A 266 -6.73 6.34 -31.22
N LEU A 267 -7.47 5.88 -30.20
CA LEU A 267 -7.42 6.40 -28.84
C LEU A 267 -6.62 5.48 -27.90
N ASN A 268 -5.76 4.63 -28.47
CA ASN A 268 -4.89 3.70 -27.76
C ASN A 268 -5.64 2.68 -26.89
N ALA A 269 -6.75 2.13 -27.41
CA ALA A 269 -7.40 0.97 -26.80
C ALA A 269 -6.39 -0.19 -26.64
N ASN A 270 -6.52 -0.99 -25.60
CA ASN A 270 -5.81 -2.26 -25.49
C ASN A 270 -6.51 -3.29 -26.37
N ILE A 271 -5.74 -4.00 -27.19
CA ILE A 271 -6.23 -5.09 -28.03
C ILE A 271 -5.31 -6.29 -27.89
N LEU A 272 -5.89 -7.48 -27.94
CA LEU A 272 -5.18 -8.74 -27.79
C LEU A 272 -6.00 -9.87 -28.44
N LEU A 273 -5.34 -11.01 -28.63
CA LEU A 273 -5.93 -12.27 -29.02
C LEU A 273 -5.82 -13.23 -27.83
N ALA A 274 -6.88 -13.98 -27.54
CA ALA A 274 -6.95 -14.92 -26.42
C ALA A 274 -8.13 -15.88 -26.56
N ASP A 275 -7.96 -17.14 -26.18
CA ASP A 275 -9.05 -18.13 -26.16
C ASP A 275 -9.97 -17.90 -24.94
N MET A 276 -10.98 -17.04 -25.08
CA MET A 276 -11.79 -16.59 -23.94
C MET A 276 -13.00 -17.48 -23.65
N ASP A 277 -13.46 -18.28 -24.62
CA ASP A 277 -14.57 -19.21 -24.44
C ASP A 277 -14.14 -20.68 -24.32
N GLY A 278 -12.86 -20.97 -24.59
CA GLY A 278 -12.20 -22.23 -24.37
C GLY A 278 -12.39 -23.24 -25.50
N ASP A 279 -12.63 -22.76 -26.72
CA ASP A 279 -12.79 -23.59 -27.90
C ASP A 279 -11.47 -23.89 -28.62
N GLY A 280 -10.37 -23.29 -28.16
CA GLY A 280 -9.02 -23.43 -28.70
C GLY A 280 -8.68 -22.45 -29.82
N ALA A 281 -9.62 -21.63 -30.27
CA ALA A 281 -9.36 -20.54 -31.20
C ALA A 281 -9.23 -19.21 -30.45
N ASP A 282 -8.22 -18.43 -30.80
CA ASP A 282 -8.02 -17.13 -30.19
C ASP A 282 -9.11 -16.14 -30.63
N ASP A 283 -9.84 -15.60 -29.65
CA ASP A 283 -10.82 -14.55 -29.82
C ASP A 283 -10.18 -13.17 -29.89
N PHE A 284 -10.86 -12.22 -30.54
CA PHE A 284 -10.45 -10.82 -30.50
C PHE A 284 -11.03 -10.12 -29.28
N VAL A 285 -10.15 -9.59 -28.43
CA VAL A 285 -10.51 -8.88 -27.20
C VAL A 285 -10.01 -7.45 -27.25
N CYS A 286 -10.88 -6.55 -26.80
CA CYS A 286 -10.64 -5.12 -26.85
C CYS A 286 -11.10 -4.42 -25.57
N HIS A 287 -10.26 -3.55 -25.05
CA HIS A 287 -10.47 -2.86 -23.79
C HIS A 287 -10.04 -1.39 -23.89
N TYR A 288 -10.99 -0.47 -23.68
CA TYR A 288 -10.76 0.97 -23.83
C TYR A 288 -11.20 1.80 -22.62
N SER A 289 -12.34 1.47 -21.99
CA SER A 289 -12.87 2.18 -20.83
C SER A 289 -12.84 1.31 -19.57
N SER A 290 -12.91 1.96 -18.40
CA SER A 290 -12.60 1.43 -17.07
C SER A 290 -13.23 0.09 -16.69
N HIS A 291 -14.29 -0.37 -17.37
CA HIS A 291 -15.04 -1.57 -16.98
C HIS A 291 -15.55 -2.44 -18.13
N HIS A 292 -15.17 -2.21 -19.39
CA HIS A 292 -15.76 -2.97 -20.51
C HIS A 292 -14.70 -3.58 -21.42
N TYR A 293 -14.67 -4.91 -21.39
CA TYR A 293 -14.03 -5.76 -22.37
C TYR A 293 -15.06 -6.14 -23.41
N PHE A 294 -14.71 -5.97 -24.68
CA PHE A 294 -15.50 -6.43 -25.81
C PHE A 294 -14.82 -7.66 -26.38
N GLN A 295 -15.55 -8.78 -26.36
CA GLN A 295 -15.13 -10.04 -26.93
C GLN A 295 -15.83 -10.26 -28.27
N TYR A 296 -15.05 -10.66 -29.27
CA TYR A 296 -15.50 -11.04 -30.58
C TYR A 296 -15.01 -12.47 -30.84
N LEU A 297 -15.93 -13.42 -30.78
CA LEU A 297 -15.61 -14.85 -30.88
C LEU A 297 -14.99 -15.16 -32.23
N SER A 298 -13.97 -16.00 -32.27
CA SER A 298 -13.50 -16.53 -33.54
C SER A 298 -14.59 -17.36 -34.23
N LEU A 299 -14.65 -17.27 -35.56
CA LEU A 299 -15.49 -18.15 -36.39
C LEU A 299 -14.68 -19.29 -37.00
N THR A 300 -13.40 -19.42 -36.67
CA THR A 300 -12.43 -20.42 -37.19
C THR A 300 -12.16 -20.36 -38.69
N ASP A 301 -12.79 -19.43 -39.42
CA ASP A 301 -12.59 -19.18 -40.85
C ASP A 301 -11.72 -17.94 -41.12
N GLY A 302 -11.05 -17.43 -40.08
CA GLY A 302 -10.29 -16.19 -40.09
C GLY A 302 -11.14 -14.94 -39.82
N LYS A 303 -12.45 -15.07 -39.61
CA LYS A 303 -13.33 -13.95 -39.23
C LYS A 303 -13.74 -14.04 -37.76
N PHE A 304 -14.31 -12.95 -37.26
CA PHE A 304 -14.84 -12.85 -35.90
C PHE A 304 -16.34 -12.57 -35.92
N ALA A 305 -17.06 -13.14 -34.96
CA ALA A 305 -18.47 -12.90 -34.71
C ALA A 305 -18.72 -11.46 -34.22
N GLU A 306 -19.96 -11.01 -34.33
CA GLU A 306 -20.39 -9.75 -33.69
C GLU A 306 -20.34 -9.91 -32.16
N VAL A 307 -20.11 -8.80 -31.43
CA VAL A 307 -19.97 -8.78 -29.96
C VAL A 307 -21.05 -9.64 -29.31
N GLN A 308 -20.64 -10.75 -28.70
CA GLN A 308 -21.55 -11.63 -27.97
C GLN A 308 -21.73 -11.15 -26.52
N THR A 309 -20.70 -10.54 -25.94
CA THR A 309 -20.64 -10.24 -24.51
C THR A 309 -19.75 -9.02 -24.24
N SER A 310 -20.24 -8.11 -23.39
CA SER A 310 -19.37 -7.22 -22.64
C SER A 310 -19.28 -7.75 -21.22
N PHE A 311 -18.07 -8.02 -20.74
CA PHE A 311 -17.86 -8.41 -19.35
C PHE A 311 -17.14 -7.28 -18.61
N SER A 312 -17.58 -7.06 -17.38
CA SER A 312 -16.84 -6.22 -16.45
C SER A 312 -15.94 -7.13 -15.65
N ILE A 313 -14.66 -6.85 -15.77
CA ILE A 313 -13.70 -7.26 -14.77
C ILE A 313 -13.99 -6.44 -13.49
N ASN A 314 -13.71 -6.99 -12.31
CA ASN A 314 -13.73 -6.27 -11.02
C ASN A 314 -12.82 -5.01 -11.09
N ASN A 315 -12.69 -4.22 -10.01
CA ASN A 315 -11.93 -2.95 -9.99
C ASN A 315 -10.40 -3.04 -10.29
N TYR A 316 -9.92 -4.13 -10.89
CA TYR A 316 -8.54 -4.44 -11.27
C TYR A 316 -8.46 -4.54 -12.80
N CYS A 317 -7.32 -4.24 -13.40
CA CYS A 317 -7.18 -4.08 -14.86
C CYS A 317 -8.11 -3.00 -15.49
N ILE A 318 -8.50 -2.00 -14.71
CA ILE A 318 -9.16 -0.76 -15.16
C ILE A 318 -8.24 0.01 -16.12
N SER A 319 -8.77 0.43 -17.27
CA SER A 319 -8.01 1.22 -18.24
C SER A 319 -7.39 2.48 -17.62
N GLY A 320 -6.10 2.68 -17.86
CA GLY A 320 -5.31 3.83 -17.46
C GLY A 320 -4.16 4.01 -18.46
N LEU A 321 -3.62 5.22 -18.59
CA LEU A 321 -2.67 5.58 -19.65
C LEU A 321 -1.39 4.71 -19.69
N ASP A 322 -1.03 4.07 -18.58
CA ASP A 322 0.17 3.24 -18.45
C ASP A 322 -0.12 1.77 -18.08
N MET A 323 -1.32 1.27 -18.39
CA MET A 323 -1.65 -0.13 -18.15
C MET A 323 -1.24 -0.97 -19.37
N LYS A 324 -0.51 -2.06 -19.12
CA LYS A 324 -0.31 -3.14 -20.10
C LYS A 324 -1.14 -4.34 -19.71
N ILE A 325 -1.70 -5.00 -20.70
CA ILE A 325 -2.43 -6.25 -20.53
C ILE A 325 -1.87 -7.31 -21.48
N LEU A 326 -1.77 -8.53 -20.97
CA LEU A 326 -1.46 -9.75 -21.71
C LEU A 326 -2.53 -10.78 -21.37
N ALA A 327 -2.70 -11.74 -22.26
CA ALA A 327 -3.54 -12.91 -22.01
C ALA A 327 -2.76 -14.20 -22.27
N GLY A 328 -3.23 -15.27 -21.64
CA GLY A 328 -2.76 -16.63 -21.85
C GLY A 328 -3.14 -17.54 -20.68
N LYS A 329 -2.81 -18.82 -20.81
CA LYS A 329 -3.02 -19.84 -19.77
C LYS A 329 -2.24 -19.55 -18.48
N LEU A 330 -2.94 -19.18 -17.41
CA LEU A 330 -2.38 -19.02 -16.06
C LEU A 330 -2.93 -20.05 -15.07
N ASP A 331 -3.94 -20.81 -15.44
CA ASP A 331 -4.38 -22.02 -14.75
C ASP A 331 -4.54 -23.24 -15.69
N GLU A 332 -5.20 -24.29 -15.21
CA GLU A 332 -5.38 -25.56 -15.94
C GLU A 332 -6.70 -25.61 -16.74
N ASP A 333 -7.43 -24.50 -16.85
CA ASP A 333 -8.72 -24.48 -17.53
C ASP A 333 -8.60 -24.32 -19.07
N SER A 334 -9.74 -24.45 -19.76
CA SER A 334 -9.77 -24.37 -21.21
C SER A 334 -9.73 -22.95 -21.74
N LYS A 335 -9.77 -21.91 -20.91
CA LYS A 335 -9.77 -20.49 -21.30
C LYS A 335 -8.45 -19.80 -20.99
N ASP A 336 -8.25 -18.62 -21.56
CA ASP A 336 -7.13 -17.76 -21.27
C ASP A 336 -7.46 -16.77 -20.15
N ASP A 337 -6.43 -16.47 -19.36
CA ASP A 337 -6.48 -15.58 -18.22
C ASP A 337 -5.84 -14.23 -18.55
N PHE A 338 -6.08 -13.22 -17.70
CA PHE A 338 -5.47 -11.91 -17.87
C PHE A 338 -4.33 -11.66 -16.91
N PHE A 339 -3.30 -11.00 -17.44
CA PHE A 339 -2.20 -10.45 -16.71
C PHE A 339 -2.08 -8.95 -16.99
N CYS A 340 -2.20 -8.11 -15.96
CA CYS A 340 -2.16 -6.66 -16.10
C CYS A 340 -1.08 -6.04 -15.24
N GLN A 341 -0.33 -5.11 -15.82
CA GLN A 341 0.69 -4.34 -15.12
C GLN A 341 0.33 -2.85 -15.12
N TYR A 342 0.42 -2.22 -13.95
CA TYR A 342 0.41 -0.77 -13.81
C TYR A 342 1.82 -0.26 -13.56
N SER A 343 2.27 0.72 -14.36
CA SER A 343 3.54 1.42 -14.10
C SER A 343 3.53 2.09 -12.73
N LYS A 344 2.37 2.64 -12.32
CA LYS A 344 2.18 3.38 -11.08
C LYS A 344 0.71 3.32 -10.64
N GLN A 345 0.39 2.51 -9.64
CA GLN A 345 -0.96 2.48 -9.05
C GLN A 345 -1.24 3.78 -8.28
N PRO A 346 -2.37 4.50 -8.53
CA PRO A 346 -2.67 5.78 -7.88
C PRO A 346 -2.76 5.70 -6.35
N ALA A 347 -3.12 4.54 -5.80
CA ALA A 347 -3.31 4.34 -4.36
C ALA A 347 -2.03 3.91 -3.62
N LEU A 348 -1.08 3.25 -4.33
CA LEU A 348 0.07 2.59 -3.70
C LEU A 348 1.42 3.21 -4.10
N ASN A 349 1.44 4.05 -5.14
CA ASN A 349 2.66 4.70 -5.65
C ASN A 349 3.79 3.72 -6.05
N GLU A 350 3.43 2.45 -6.29
CA GLU A 350 4.31 1.34 -6.69
C GLU A 350 3.78 0.67 -7.97
N SER A 351 4.64 -0.08 -8.65
CA SER A 351 4.23 -0.94 -9.77
C SER A 351 3.54 -2.19 -9.21
N VAL A 352 2.30 -2.44 -9.64
CA VAL A 352 1.50 -3.57 -9.16
C VAL A 352 1.09 -4.42 -10.35
N TRP A 353 1.10 -5.72 -10.12
CA TRP A 353 0.69 -6.74 -11.07
C TRP A 353 -0.59 -7.39 -10.58
N TYR A 354 -1.54 -7.61 -11.49
CA TYR A 354 -2.78 -8.32 -11.22
C TYR A 354 -2.84 -9.53 -12.15
N ILE A 355 -3.05 -10.70 -11.56
CA ILE A 355 -3.42 -11.93 -12.26
C ILE A 355 -4.91 -12.11 -12.05
N GLN A 356 -5.62 -12.36 -13.14
CA GLN A 356 -7.03 -12.65 -13.08
C GLN A 356 -7.32 -13.96 -13.78
N ILE A 357 -7.77 -14.90 -12.97
CA ILE A 357 -8.19 -16.23 -13.40
C ILE A 357 -9.63 -16.14 -13.93
N SER A 358 -9.85 -16.71 -15.12
CA SER A 358 -11.17 -16.85 -15.73
C SER A 358 -12.00 -17.91 -14.97
N ASN A 359 -13.32 -17.95 -15.17
CA ASN A 359 -14.21 -18.93 -14.51
C ASN A 359 -15.08 -19.65 -15.52
#